data_AF-A0A659UEQ3-F1
#
_entry.id   AF-A0A659UEQ3-F1
#
_cell.length_a   1.000
_cell.length_b   1.000
_cell.length_c   1.000
_cell.angle_alpha   90.00
_cell.angle_beta   90.00
_cell.angle_gamma   90.00
#
_symmetry.space_group_name_H-M   'P 1'
#
loop_
_entity.id
_entity.type
_entity.pdbx_description
1 polymer ?
#
loop_
_entity_poly.entity_id
_entity_poly.type
_entity_poly.pdbx_seq_one_letter_code
_entity_poly.pdbx_strand_id
1 'polypeptide(L)'
;HHRDPPLDGSAPCLLYGYGSYGIAVPAAFNTNWFSLVDRGLVFAIAHVRGGKDKGYGWYDDGKRAQKMNTFTDFIACARHLVAERYTAHDRIVAQGG
;
A
#
# COMPACT_ATOMS: atom_id res chain seq x y z
N HIS A 1 22.48 1.91 -11.84
CA HIS A 1 22.71 0.47 -11.57
C HIS A 1 21.43 -0.02 -10.91
N HIS A 2 20.48 -0.55 -11.68
CA HIS A 2 19.21 -1.04 -11.13
C HIS A 2 19.49 -2.24 -10.23
N ARG A 3 18.96 -2.25 -9.01
CA ARG A 3 19.17 -3.36 -8.08
C ARG A 3 17.80 -3.91 -7.72
N ASP A 4 17.46 -5.05 -8.32
CA ASP A 4 16.28 -5.79 -7.88
C ASP A 4 16.51 -6.22 -6.43
N PRO A 5 15.62 -5.85 -5.50
CA PRO A 5 15.76 -6.31 -4.13
C PRO A 5 15.48 -7.81 -4.06
N PRO A 6 16.24 -8.57 -3.26
CA PRO A 6 15.90 -9.96 -3.00
C PRO A 6 14.52 -10.01 -2.30
N LEU A 7 13.59 -10.77 -2.89
CA LEU A 7 12.24 -10.98 -2.34
C LEU A 7 12.25 -12.12 -1.30
N ASP A 8 13.11 -11.96 -0.30
CA ASP A 8 13.34 -12.94 0.77
C ASP A 8 12.88 -12.45 2.16
N GLY A 9 12.26 -11.27 2.21
CA GLY A 9 11.79 -10.57 3.40
C GLY A 9 12.76 -9.50 3.90
N SER A 10 13.96 -9.40 3.31
CA SER A 10 14.99 -8.44 3.75
C SER A 10 14.85 -7.05 3.13
N ALA A 11 13.93 -6.83 2.19
CA ALA A 11 13.78 -5.52 1.56
C ALA A 11 12.99 -4.54 2.47
N PRO A 12 13.48 -3.29 2.67
CA PRO A 12 12.66 -2.24 3.27
C PRO A 12 11.47 -1.91 2.36
N CYS A 13 10.30 -1.67 2.94
CA CYS A 13 9.06 -1.42 2.22
C CYS A 13 8.40 -0.11 2.62
N LEU A 14 7.95 0.65 1.61
CA LEU A 14 7.02 1.76 1.77
C LEU A 14 5.64 1.33 1.27
N LEU A 15 4.68 1.21 2.19
CA LEU A 15 3.28 0.89 1.89
C LEU A 15 2.46 2.17 1.90
N TYR A 16 1.93 2.56 0.74
CA TYR A 16 1.06 3.72 0.57
C TYR A 16 -0.42 3.35 0.59
N GLY A 17 -1.27 4.17 1.22
CA GLY A 17 -2.73 4.04 1.14
C GLY A 17 -3.46 5.36 1.37
N TYR A 18 -4.65 5.50 0.76
CA TYR A 18 -5.52 6.68 0.90
C TYR A 18 -6.87 6.32 1.52
N GLY A 19 -7.70 5.55 0.80
CA GLY A 19 -8.91 4.94 1.35
C GLY A 19 -9.98 5.92 1.83
N SER A 20 -10.09 7.10 1.23
CA SER A 20 -11.08 8.11 1.61
C SER A 20 -11.61 8.90 0.41
N TYR A 21 -12.74 9.59 0.62
CA TYR A 21 -13.40 10.49 -0.34
C TYR A 21 -13.72 9.86 -1.71
N GLY A 22 -13.67 8.53 -1.81
CA GLY A 22 -13.84 7.81 -3.05
C GLY A 22 -12.73 8.06 -4.08
N ILE A 23 -11.55 8.50 -3.64
CA ILE A 23 -10.40 8.68 -4.53
C ILE A 23 -9.79 7.30 -4.81
N ALA A 24 -9.61 6.98 -6.09
CA ALA A 24 -8.85 5.81 -6.55
C ALA A 24 -7.39 6.24 -6.75
N VAL A 25 -6.45 5.42 -6.28
CA VAL A 25 -5.02 5.71 -6.46
C VAL A 25 -4.59 5.15 -7.82
N PRO A 26 -4.18 5.97 -8.79
CA PRO A 26 -3.79 5.46 -10.10
C PRO A 26 -2.41 4.79 -10.05
N ALA A 27 -2.20 3.81 -10.94
CA ALA A 27 -0.87 3.34 -11.30
C ALA A 27 -0.19 4.41 -12.17
N ALA A 28 0.44 5.40 -11.52
CA ALA A 28 1.09 6.53 -12.18
C ALA A 28 2.58 6.58 -11.82
N PHE A 29 3.38 7.11 -12.74
CA PHE A 29 4.80 7.36 -12.48
C PHE A 29 4.96 8.48 -11.46
N ASN A 30 5.83 8.26 -10.47
CA ASN A 30 6.16 9.22 -9.44
C ASN A 30 7.67 9.15 -9.16
N THR A 31 8.38 10.26 -9.37
CA THR A 31 9.83 10.34 -9.19
C THR A 31 10.27 10.08 -7.75
N ASN A 32 9.44 10.45 -6.76
CA ASN A 32 9.74 10.20 -5.35
C ASN A 32 9.72 8.70 -5.04
N TRP A 33 8.75 7.96 -5.57
CA TRP A 33 8.68 6.50 -5.39
C TRP A 33 9.75 5.78 -6.21
N PHE A 34 10.03 6.27 -7.43
CA PHE A 34 11.08 5.71 -8.28
C PHE A 34 12.47 5.77 -7.61
N SER A 35 12.80 6.90 -6.98
CA SER A 35 14.07 7.04 -6.25
C SER A 35 14.23 6.02 -5.11
N LEU A 36 13.12 5.63 -4.46
CA LEU A 36 13.13 4.60 -3.43
C LEU A 36 13.34 3.20 -4.02
N VAL A 37 12.63 2.89 -5.11
CA VAL A 37 12.75 1.59 -5.80
C VAL A 37 14.18 1.40 -6.34
N ASP A 38 14.80 2.43 -6.93
CA ASP A 38 16.18 2.37 -7.42
C ASP A 38 17.21 2.09 -6.30
N ARG A 39 16.87 2.43 -5.05
CA ARG A 39 17.66 2.12 -3.85
C ARG A 39 17.39 0.71 -3.28
N GLY A 40 16.54 -0.09 -3.92
CA GLY A 40 16.19 -1.44 -3.51
C GLY A 40 15.07 -1.50 -2.46
N LEU A 41 14.20 -0.48 -2.39
CA LEU A 41 12.97 -0.57 -1.59
C LEU A 41 11.86 -1.24 -2.39
N VAL A 42 11.00 -1.98 -1.69
CA VAL A 42 9.69 -2.38 -2.22
C VAL A 42 8.71 -1.24 -2.00
N PHE A 43 8.10 -0.75 -3.08
CA PHE A 43 6.99 0.19 -3.02
C PHE A 43 5.68 -0.52 -3.34
N ALA A 44 4.66 -0.36 -2.49
CA ALA A 44 3.36 -0.99 -2.66
C ALA A 44 2.23 0.01 -2.43
N ILE A 45 1.15 -0.10 -3.23
CA ILE A 45 -0.07 0.70 -3.09
C ILE A 45 -1.18 -0.22 -2.57
N ALA A 46 -1.77 0.15 -1.43
CA ALA A 46 -2.92 -0.53 -0.86
C ALA A 46 -4.22 0.12 -1.36
N HIS A 47 -4.91 -0.55 -2.29
CA HIS A 47 -6.23 -0.15 -2.80
C HIS A 47 -7.34 -0.57 -1.83
N VAL A 48 -7.40 0.09 -0.68
CA VAL A 48 -8.32 -0.22 0.44
C VAL A 48 -9.73 0.37 0.24
N ARG A 49 -10.73 -0.15 0.96
CA ARG A 49 -12.09 0.41 0.98
C ARG A 49 -12.10 1.88 1.41
N GLY A 50 -13.08 2.62 0.91
CA GLY A 50 -13.19 4.07 1.05
C GLY A 50 -12.61 4.85 -0.15
N GLY A 51 -11.86 4.17 -1.03
CA GLY A 51 -11.63 4.58 -2.42
C GLY A 51 -12.74 4.11 -3.36
N LYS A 52 -12.57 4.33 -4.67
CA LYS A 52 -13.51 3.84 -5.72
C LYS A 52 -12.87 2.86 -6.70
N ASP A 53 -11.74 2.26 -6.33
CA ASP A 53 -11.00 1.32 -7.17
C ASP A 53 -11.87 0.14 -7.64
N LYS A 54 -12.89 -0.25 -6.85
CA LYS A 54 -13.88 -1.27 -7.21
C LYS A 54 -15.32 -0.72 -7.31
N GLY A 55 -15.47 0.57 -7.64
CA GLY A 55 -16.78 1.23 -7.78
C GLY A 55 -17.36 1.79 -6.48
N TYR A 56 -18.63 2.20 -6.53
CA TYR A 56 -19.27 2.97 -5.44
C TYR A 56 -19.51 2.17 -4.16
N GLY A 57 -19.83 0.87 -4.27
CA GLY A 57 -19.98 -0.01 -3.09
C GLY A 57 -18.70 -0.09 -2.25
N TRP A 58 -17.54 -0.10 -2.92
CA TRP A 58 -16.22 -0.08 -2.26
C TRP A 58 -15.97 1.19 -1.44
N TYR A 59 -16.54 2.31 -1.87
CA TYR A 59 -16.49 3.58 -1.15
C TYR A 59 -17.44 3.58 0.05
N ASP A 60 -18.68 3.11 -0.14
CA ASP A 60 -19.69 3.05 0.91
C ASP A 60 -19.25 2.15 2.08
N ASP A 61 -18.63 1.01 1.76
CA ASP A 61 -18.12 0.06 2.75
C ASP A 61 -16.85 0.52 3.46
N GLY A 62 -16.32 1.71 3.16
CA GLY A 62 -15.11 2.26 3.80
C GLY A 62 -15.29 3.66 4.40
N LYS A 63 -16.52 4.12 4.61
CA LYS A 63 -16.79 5.46 5.16
C LYS A 63 -17.73 5.44 6.36
N ARG A 64 -17.70 6.51 7.16
CA ARG A 64 -18.56 6.72 8.35
C ARG A 64 -18.51 5.51 9.30
N ALA A 65 -19.64 4.89 9.60
CA ALA A 65 -19.72 3.72 10.48
C ALA A 65 -18.88 2.53 9.98
N GLN A 66 -18.64 2.43 8.67
CA GLN A 66 -17.84 1.37 8.06
C GLN A 66 -16.36 1.74 7.95
N LYS A 67 -15.89 2.87 8.52
CA LYS A 67 -14.50 3.33 8.35
C LYS A 67 -13.46 2.34 8.89
N MET A 68 -13.83 1.49 9.85
CA MET A 68 -12.95 0.44 10.36
C MET A 68 -12.44 -0.49 9.25
N ASN A 69 -13.27 -0.73 8.23
CA ASN A 69 -12.91 -1.57 7.08
C ASN A 69 -11.67 -1.05 6.34
N THR A 70 -11.52 0.27 6.18
CA THR A 70 -10.33 0.87 5.56
C THR A 70 -9.06 0.51 6.32
N PHE A 71 -9.10 0.59 7.66
CA PHE A 71 -7.93 0.30 8.49
C PHE A 71 -7.59 -1.19 8.48
N THR A 72 -8.61 -2.05 8.57
CA THR A 72 -8.39 -3.50 8.52
C THR A 72 -7.87 -3.96 7.16
N ASP A 73 -8.33 -3.35 6.07
CA ASP A 73 -7.81 -3.62 4.72
C ASP A 73 -6.33 -3.23 4.63
N PHE A 74 -5.96 -2.06 5.15
CA PHE A 74 -4.59 -1.58 5.12
C PHE A 74 -3.64 -2.51 5.91
N ILE A 75 -4.09 -2.95 7.10
CA ILE A 75 -3.36 -3.93 7.92
C ILE A 75 -3.26 -5.28 7.19
N ALA A 76 -4.33 -5.72 6.52
CA ALA A 76 -4.32 -6.96 5.74
C ALA A 76 -3.30 -6.90 4.59
N CYS A 77 -3.22 -5.77 3.86
CA CYS A 77 -2.20 -5.56 2.84
C CYS A 77 -0.78 -5.64 3.43
N ALA A 78 -0.52 -4.98 4.56
CA ALA A 78 0.78 -5.03 5.23
C ALA A 78 1.15 -6.47 5.65
N ARG A 79 0.22 -7.22 6.25
CA ARG A 79 0.43 -8.62 6.63
C ARG A 79 0.68 -9.52 5.43
N HIS A 80 -0.03 -9.30 4.32
CA HIS A 80 0.17 -10.05 3.09
C HIS A 80 1.59 -9.83 2.52
N LEU A 81 2.07 -8.58 2.47
CA LEU A 81 3.43 -8.29 2.00
C LEU A 81 4.51 -8.98 2.83
N VAL A 82 4.31 -9.07 4.16
CA VAL A 82 5.22 -9.81 5.04
C VAL A 82 5.13 -11.32 4.82
N ALA A 83 3.91 -11.86 4.69
CA ALA A 83 3.69 -13.30 4.47
C ALA A 83 4.31 -13.79 3.15
N GLU A 84 4.21 -12.99 2.09
CA GLU A 84 4.80 -13.26 0.78
C GLU A 84 6.29 -12.90 0.69
N ARG A 85 6.92 -12.51 1.81
CA ARG A 85 8.36 -12.18 1.90
C ARG A 85 8.81 -11.03 0.99
N TYR A 86 7.92 -10.09 0.68
CA TYR A 86 8.34 -8.82 0.09
C TYR A 86 9.09 -7.95 1.11
N THR A 87 8.77 -8.09 2.40
CA THR A 87 9.38 -7.31 3.49
C THR A 87 9.19 -8.03 4.84
N ALA A 88 9.52 -7.36 5.95
CA ALA A 88 9.34 -7.85 7.32
C ALA A 88 8.58 -6.82 8.19
N HIS A 89 8.02 -7.27 9.31
CA HIS A 89 7.20 -6.45 10.21
C HIS A 89 7.93 -5.20 10.73
N ASP A 90 9.24 -5.29 10.96
CA ASP A 90 10.12 -4.22 11.43
C ASP A 90 10.74 -3.40 10.27
N ARG A 91 10.38 -3.71 9.02
CA ARG A 91 10.97 -3.12 7.81
C ARG A 91 9.94 -2.50 6.87
N ILE A 92 8.67 -2.43 7.29
CA ILE A 92 7.58 -1.80 6.55
C ILE A 92 7.18 -0.47 7.18
N VAL A 93 7.08 0.57 6.37
CA VAL A 93 6.63 1.91 6.78
C VAL A 93 5.31 2.21 6.08
N ALA A 94 4.32 2.66 6.85
CA ALA A 94 3.04 3.11 6.33
C ALA A 94 3.08 4.60 5.97
N GLN A 95 2.56 4.95 4.80
CA GLN A 95 2.39 6.34 4.36
C GLN A 95 0.98 6.56 3.83
N GLY A 96 0.40 7.70 4.18
CA GLY A 96 -0.91 8.14 3.71
C GLY A 96 -1.07 9.64 3.83
N GLY A 97 -2.16 10.18 3.32
CA GLY A 97 -2.53 11.59 3.35
C GLY A 97 -4.03 11.77 3.10
#